data_AF-A0A3D4XVS3-F1
#
_entry.id   AF-A0A3D4XVS3-F1
#
_cell.length_a   1.000
_cell.length_b   1.000
_cell.length_c   1.000
_cell.angle_alpha   90.00
_cell.angle_beta   90.00
_cell.angle_gamma   90.00
#
_symmetry.space_group_name_H-M   'P 1'
#
loop_
_entity.id
_entity.type
_entity.pdbx_description
1 polymer ?
#
loop_
_entity_poly.entity_id
_entity_poly.type
_entity_poly.pdbx_seq_one_letter_code
_entity_poly.pdbx_strand_id
1 'polypeptide(L)'
;MDRSTVSLVVFGAFFMSGQMSKDLIIIGHRGAHGLEVENTLKSFEKAIKLGVDMIELDARQCKSGHLVVFHDETVDRLTDGSGHIADMTLAQLRKLNVQKDHKISTLDEVLQSINKRCRVDIELKGVGTGKLVALLLRRYLKQGWLPETFLVTSFNFYELNDFHEAVPQIPIGIIFDRLPVDYTLLAQELGAQAIIMQHALIAPSLMERAAARNLRVYAWTVNKVMSVKNLRKLGVQGIVTDYPNKMIK
;
A
#
# COMPACT_ATOMS: atom_id res chain seq x y z
N MET A 1 -36.24 40.16 36.27
CA MET A 1 -37.14 39.15 35.67
C MET A 1 -36.93 39.26 34.17
N ASP A 2 -36.19 38.30 33.60
CA ASP A 2 -36.74 37.32 32.63
C ASP A 2 -36.54 37.90 31.20
N ARG A 3 -35.94 37.27 30.19
CA ARG A 3 -35.80 35.87 29.79
C ARG A 3 -34.48 35.67 29.03
N SER A 4 -33.74 34.64 29.39
CA SER A 4 -32.70 34.04 28.57
C SER A 4 -33.33 33.34 27.35
N THR A 5 -33.03 33.82 26.15
CA THR A 5 -33.39 33.12 24.91
C THR A 5 -32.31 32.09 24.60
N VAL A 6 -32.55 30.83 24.94
CA VAL A 6 -31.76 29.70 24.46
C VAL A 6 -32.19 29.43 23.02
N SER A 7 -31.38 29.83 22.05
CA SER A 7 -31.55 29.39 20.66
C SER A 7 -31.15 27.93 20.55
N LEU A 8 -32.15 27.05 20.50
CA LEU A 8 -31.99 25.64 20.19
C LEU A 8 -31.64 25.52 18.69
N VAL A 9 -30.35 25.39 18.37
CA VAL A 9 -29.91 25.04 17.01
C VAL A 9 -30.21 23.56 16.80
N VAL A 10 -31.33 23.28 16.13
CA VAL A 10 -31.65 21.94 15.64
C VAL A 10 -30.72 21.66 14.45
N PHE A 11 -29.64 20.91 14.68
CA PHE A 11 -28.87 20.31 13.60
C PHE A 11 -29.74 19.24 12.93
N GLY A 12 -30.42 19.61 11.85
CA GLY A 12 -31.09 18.66 10.98
C GLY A 12 -30.08 17.68 10.39
N ALA A 13 -30.19 16.41 10.79
CA ALA A 13 -29.46 15.32 10.16
C ALA A 13 -29.97 15.16 8.72
N PHE A 14 -29.27 15.75 7.76
CA PHE A 14 -29.42 15.41 6.35
C PHE A 14 -28.78 14.04 6.13
N PHE A 15 -29.59 12.99 6.25
CA PHE A 15 -29.28 11.70 5.65
C PHE A 15 -29.40 11.86 4.13
N MET A 16 -28.29 12.23 3.47
CA MET A 16 -28.16 12.02 2.03
C MET A 16 -27.80 10.57 1.78
N SER A 17 -28.83 9.72 1.68
CA SER A 17 -28.73 8.45 0.97
C SER A 17 -28.61 8.75 -0.52
N GLY A 18 -27.39 8.74 -1.05
CA GLY A 18 -27.11 8.94 -2.47
C GLY A 18 -25.72 8.41 -2.81
N GLN A 19 -25.68 7.36 -3.63
CA GLN A 19 -24.53 6.54 -4.01
C GLN A 19 -23.24 7.34 -4.29
N MET A 20 -22.22 7.18 -3.46
CA MET A 20 -20.86 7.32 -3.95
C MET A 20 -20.49 6.04 -4.69
N SER A 21 -20.66 6.01 -6.02
CA SER A 21 -19.79 5.17 -6.84
C SER A 21 -18.39 5.76 -6.74
N LYS A 22 -17.66 5.51 -5.65
CA LYS A 22 -16.21 5.72 -5.65
C LYS A 22 -15.65 4.75 -6.68
N ASP A 23 -15.01 5.30 -7.71
CA ASP A 23 -14.28 4.49 -8.66
C ASP A 23 -13.32 3.58 -7.90
N LEU A 24 -13.29 2.31 -8.30
CA LEU A 24 -12.46 1.29 -7.69
C LEU A 24 -10.99 1.68 -7.92
N ILE A 25 -10.23 1.86 -6.85
CA ILE A 25 -8.80 2.16 -6.94
C ILE A 25 -8.08 0.95 -7.54
N ILE A 26 -7.37 1.16 -8.65
CA ILE A 26 -6.51 0.14 -9.26
C ILE A 26 -5.08 0.35 -8.78
N ILE A 27 -4.57 -0.63 -8.05
CA ILE A 27 -3.23 -0.65 -7.50
C ILE A 27 -2.38 -1.64 -8.30
N GLY A 28 -1.32 -1.15 -8.94
CA GLY A 28 -0.38 -2.00 -9.67
C GLY A 28 0.52 -2.77 -8.71
N HIS A 29 0.33 -4.09 -8.58
CA HIS A 29 1.14 -4.97 -7.74
C HIS A 29 2.57 -5.02 -8.25
N ARG A 30 3.53 -4.59 -7.41
CA ARG A 30 4.95 -4.48 -7.74
C ARG A 30 5.17 -3.75 -9.07
N GLY A 31 4.33 -2.74 -9.33
CA GLY A 31 4.12 -2.09 -10.63
C GLY A 31 3.11 -2.84 -11.52
N ALA A 32 3.52 -3.21 -12.72
CA ALA A 32 2.72 -4.02 -13.65
C ALA A 32 3.32 -5.43 -13.76
N HIS A 33 3.45 -6.14 -12.63
CA HIS A 33 4.18 -7.42 -12.53
C HIS A 33 3.78 -8.48 -13.55
N GLY A 34 2.51 -8.54 -13.95
CA GLY A 34 2.04 -9.46 -14.98
C GLY A 34 2.52 -9.13 -16.40
N LEU A 35 3.12 -7.96 -16.60
CA LEU A 35 3.56 -7.42 -17.89
C LEU A 35 5.06 -7.12 -17.94
N GLU A 36 5.66 -6.74 -16.82
CA GLU A 36 7.07 -6.38 -16.66
C GLU A 36 7.65 -7.04 -15.41
N VAL A 37 8.98 -7.03 -15.26
CA VAL A 37 9.63 -7.64 -14.09
C VAL A 37 9.26 -6.86 -12.82
N GLU A 38 8.70 -7.55 -11.84
CA GLU A 38 8.26 -6.95 -10.56
C GLU A 38 9.30 -6.06 -9.91
N ASN A 39 8.86 -5.02 -9.19
CA ASN A 39 9.71 -4.17 -8.37
C ASN A 39 10.85 -3.46 -9.14
N THR A 40 10.70 -3.31 -10.46
CA THR A 40 11.63 -2.55 -11.30
C THR A 40 11.06 -1.19 -11.70
N LEU A 41 11.94 -0.21 -11.96
CA LEU A 41 11.54 1.09 -12.52
C LEU A 41 10.70 0.96 -13.80
N LYS A 42 11.00 -0.04 -14.64
CA LYS A 42 10.25 -0.30 -15.86
C LYS A 42 8.83 -0.79 -15.58
N SER A 43 8.65 -1.64 -14.57
CA SER A 43 7.34 -2.10 -14.12
C SER A 43 6.49 -0.95 -13.57
N PHE A 44 7.09 -0.09 -12.74
CA PHE A 44 6.40 1.10 -12.22
C PHE A 44 6.03 2.09 -13.33
N GLU A 45 6.95 2.38 -14.25
CA GLU A 45 6.68 3.24 -15.41
C GLU A 45 5.56 2.67 -16.28
N LYS A 46 5.54 1.34 -16.50
CA LYS A 46 4.47 0.67 -17.24
C LYS A 46 3.13 0.82 -16.56
N ALA A 47 3.06 0.64 -15.24
CA ALA A 47 1.83 0.81 -14.46
C ALA A 47 1.31 2.25 -14.53
N ILE A 48 2.19 3.25 -14.34
CA ILE A 48 1.85 4.68 -14.44
C ILE A 48 1.30 5.01 -15.83
N LYS A 49 1.95 4.53 -16.90
CA LYS A 49 1.48 4.74 -18.28
C LYS A 49 0.14 4.09 -18.58
N LEU A 50 -0.19 2.99 -17.89
CA LEU A 50 -1.50 2.36 -18.00
C LEU A 50 -2.58 3.14 -17.26
N GLY A 51 -2.21 4.06 -16.35
CA GLY A 51 -3.16 4.90 -15.61
C GLY A 51 -3.64 4.30 -14.30
N VAL A 52 -2.80 3.51 -13.61
CA VAL A 52 -3.12 3.05 -12.24
C VAL A 52 -3.26 4.25 -11.30
N ASP A 53 -4.17 4.16 -10.33
CA ASP A 53 -4.33 5.18 -9.29
C ASP A 53 -3.15 5.18 -8.30
N MET A 54 -2.54 4.01 -8.12
CA MET A 54 -1.48 3.75 -7.17
C MET A 54 -0.60 2.60 -7.67
N ILE A 55 0.67 2.61 -7.33
CA ILE A 55 1.54 1.42 -7.44
C ILE A 55 1.80 0.87 -6.05
N GLU A 56 1.95 -0.44 -5.94
CA GLU A 56 2.45 -1.10 -4.75
C GLU A 56 3.89 -1.58 -5.01
N LEU A 57 4.72 -1.57 -3.97
CA LEU A 57 6.10 -2.04 -3.99
C LEU A 57 6.54 -2.60 -2.64
N ASP A 58 7.59 -3.42 -2.68
CA ASP A 58 8.16 -4.11 -1.52
C ASP A 58 9.45 -3.45 -1.02
N ALA A 59 9.49 -2.89 0.19
CA ALA A 59 10.68 -2.27 0.76
C ALA A 59 11.38 -3.16 1.78
N ARG A 60 12.68 -3.44 1.59
CA ARG A 60 13.54 -4.21 2.50
C ARG A 60 14.79 -3.45 2.87
N GLN A 61 15.27 -3.62 4.10
CA GLN A 61 16.59 -3.14 4.51
C GLN A 61 17.68 -4.12 4.05
N CYS A 62 18.75 -3.62 3.44
CA CYS A 62 19.97 -4.40 3.18
C CYS A 62 21.05 -4.16 4.26
N LYS A 63 22.13 -4.95 4.25
CA LYS A 63 23.22 -4.89 5.25
C LYS A 63 23.79 -3.50 5.50
N SER A 64 23.87 -2.70 4.45
CA SER A 64 24.41 -1.33 4.51
C SER A 64 23.40 -0.28 5.00
N GLY A 65 22.22 -0.69 5.46
CA GLY A 65 21.17 0.21 5.97
C GLY A 65 20.32 0.90 4.90
N HIS A 66 20.56 0.61 3.62
CA HIS A 66 19.75 1.16 2.53
C HIS A 66 18.44 0.37 2.37
N LEU A 67 17.37 1.08 2.02
CA LEU A 67 16.10 0.48 1.62
C LEU A 67 16.15 0.11 0.14
N VAL A 68 16.06 -1.17 -0.17
CA VAL A 68 15.96 -1.72 -1.53
C VAL A 68 14.54 -2.18 -1.82
N VAL A 69 14.16 -2.15 -3.10
CA VAL A 69 12.84 -2.54 -3.55
C VAL A 69 12.88 -3.97 -4.10
N PHE A 70 12.43 -4.94 -3.29
CA PHE A 70 12.52 -6.37 -3.58
C PHE A 70 11.59 -7.20 -2.67
N HIS A 71 10.90 -8.18 -3.25
CA HIS A 71 9.88 -8.95 -2.52
C HIS A 71 10.45 -9.99 -1.56
N ASP A 72 11.34 -10.86 -2.01
CA ASP A 72 11.80 -12.02 -1.24
C ASP A 72 12.91 -11.64 -0.24
N GLU A 73 13.13 -12.48 0.77
CA GLU A 73 14.25 -12.31 1.70
C GLU A 73 15.61 -12.58 1.05
N THR A 74 15.62 -13.39 -0.01
CA THR A 74 16.80 -13.77 -0.76
C THR A 74 16.72 -13.29 -2.21
N VAL A 75 17.85 -13.12 -2.87
CA VAL A 75 17.92 -12.61 -4.25
C VAL A 75 17.71 -13.70 -5.31
N ASP A 76 17.70 -14.96 -4.90
CA ASP A 76 17.84 -16.18 -5.71
C ASP A 76 16.78 -16.32 -6.82
N ARG A 77 15.51 -15.96 -6.55
CA ARG A 77 14.42 -16.16 -7.52
C ARG A 77 14.50 -15.23 -8.72
N LEU A 78 14.93 -13.98 -8.50
CA LEU A 78 14.78 -12.91 -9.49
C LEU A 78 16.12 -12.42 -10.06
N THR A 79 17.25 -12.90 -9.52
CA THR A 79 18.58 -12.44 -9.92
C THR A 79 19.50 -13.58 -10.34
N ASP A 80 20.67 -13.23 -10.85
CA ASP A 80 21.78 -14.13 -11.14
C ASP A 80 22.69 -14.41 -9.91
N GLY A 81 22.30 -13.97 -8.72
CA GLY A 81 23.02 -14.21 -7.47
C GLY A 81 22.24 -15.08 -6.49
N SER A 82 22.82 -15.30 -5.31
CA SER A 82 22.19 -16.01 -4.20
C SER A 82 22.52 -15.38 -2.85
N GLY A 83 21.63 -15.58 -1.87
CA GLY A 83 21.81 -15.17 -0.48
C GLY A 83 20.79 -14.13 0.00
N HIS A 84 20.82 -13.86 1.31
CA HIS A 84 19.88 -12.97 1.97
C HIS A 84 20.21 -11.49 1.72
N ILE A 85 19.18 -10.69 1.41
CA ILE A 85 19.32 -9.23 1.20
C ILE A 85 19.89 -8.54 2.45
N ALA A 86 19.50 -9.00 3.64
CA ALA A 86 19.98 -8.48 4.92
C ALA A 86 21.50 -8.67 5.13
N ASP A 87 22.10 -9.64 4.42
CA ASP A 87 23.54 -9.93 4.50
C ASP A 87 24.37 -9.28 3.39
N MET A 88 23.71 -8.60 2.44
CA MET A 88 24.36 -7.96 1.30
C MET A 88 24.33 -6.44 1.40
N THR A 89 25.47 -5.80 1.14
CA THR A 89 25.54 -4.33 0.99
C THR A 89 24.88 -3.89 -0.31
N LEU A 90 24.47 -2.62 -0.39
CA LEU A 90 23.92 -2.06 -1.62
C LEU A 90 24.91 -2.20 -2.80
N ALA A 91 26.21 -2.06 -2.54
CA ALA A 91 27.25 -2.24 -3.56
C ALA A 91 27.32 -3.68 -4.10
N GLN A 92 27.06 -4.69 -3.26
CA GLN A 92 26.95 -6.09 -3.70
C GLN A 92 25.65 -6.31 -4.47
N LEU A 93 24.52 -5.83 -3.96
CA LEU A 93 23.22 -5.97 -4.61
C LEU A 93 23.19 -5.34 -6.01
N ARG A 94 23.85 -4.19 -6.21
CA ARG A 94 23.94 -3.53 -7.53
C ARG A 94 24.74 -4.31 -8.57
N LYS A 95 25.60 -5.25 -8.15
CA LYS A 95 26.34 -6.10 -9.09
C LYS A 95 25.45 -7.16 -9.73
N LEU A 96 24.39 -7.58 -9.03
CA LEU A 96 23.44 -8.57 -9.53
C LEU A 96 22.64 -8.03 -10.72
N ASN A 97 22.29 -8.92 -11.63
CA ASN A 97 21.29 -8.66 -12.67
C ASN A 97 19.97 -9.25 -12.22
N VAL A 98 18.96 -8.40 -12.15
CA VAL A 98 17.56 -8.82 -12.10
C VAL A 98 17.17 -9.26 -13.51
N GLN A 99 16.24 -10.20 -13.65
CA GLN A 99 15.74 -10.67 -14.96
C GLN A 99 15.55 -9.55 -15.98
N LYS A 100 15.86 -9.82 -17.26
CA LYS A 100 15.84 -8.85 -18.36
C LYS A 100 16.79 -7.64 -18.14
N ASP A 101 17.96 -7.92 -17.59
CA ASP A 101 19.07 -6.96 -17.38
C ASP A 101 18.69 -5.74 -16.52
N HIS A 102 17.70 -5.91 -15.64
CA HIS A 102 17.33 -4.90 -14.66
C HIS A 102 18.32 -4.89 -13.48
N LYS A 103 18.26 -3.83 -12.67
CA LYS A 103 19.03 -3.69 -11.43
C LYS A 103 18.10 -3.51 -10.25
N ILE A 104 18.51 -4.02 -9.08
CA ILE A 104 17.83 -3.77 -7.81
C ILE A 104 17.90 -2.26 -7.55
N SER A 105 16.73 -1.64 -7.40
CA SER A 105 16.61 -0.20 -7.11
C SER A 105 16.46 0.03 -5.61
N THR A 106 16.97 1.16 -5.13
CA THR A 106 16.63 1.67 -3.81
C THR A 106 15.24 2.29 -3.82
N LEU A 107 14.59 2.36 -2.65
CA LEU A 107 13.30 3.05 -2.53
C LEU A 107 13.42 4.54 -2.90
N ASP A 108 14.57 5.15 -2.62
CA ASP A 108 14.84 6.55 -3.00
C ASP A 108 14.85 6.74 -4.53
N GLU A 109 15.55 5.87 -5.26
CA GLU A 109 15.56 5.90 -6.74
C GLU A 109 14.17 5.69 -7.34
N VAL A 110 13.37 4.79 -6.74
CA VAL A 110 11.99 4.55 -7.18
C VAL A 110 11.12 5.79 -6.98
N LEU A 111 11.14 6.40 -5.79
CA LEU A 111 10.37 7.61 -5.50
C LEU A 111 10.79 8.80 -6.37
N GLN A 112 12.09 8.96 -6.63
CA GLN A 112 12.61 9.96 -7.59
C GLN A 112 12.11 9.70 -9.01
N SER A 113 12.09 8.44 -9.45
CA SER A 113 11.61 8.08 -10.78
C SER A 113 10.10 8.31 -10.96
N ILE A 114 9.30 7.98 -9.94
CA ILE A 114 7.85 8.20 -9.96
C ILE A 114 7.53 9.70 -9.97
N ASN A 115 8.27 10.49 -9.19
CA ASN A 115 8.17 11.96 -9.15
C ASN A 115 6.72 12.47 -9.04
N LYS A 116 5.98 12.01 -8.01
CA LYS A 116 4.59 12.40 -7.72
C LYS A 116 3.56 12.06 -8.81
N ARG A 117 3.92 11.31 -9.86
CA ARG A 117 3.01 10.98 -10.97
C ARG A 117 1.88 10.01 -10.58
N CYS A 118 2.06 9.24 -9.51
CA CYS A 118 1.03 8.38 -8.94
C CYS A 118 1.21 8.27 -7.41
N ARG A 119 0.20 7.71 -6.75
CA ARG A 119 0.29 7.33 -5.34
C ARG A 119 1.12 6.06 -5.19
N VAL A 120 1.70 5.84 -4.01
CA VAL A 120 2.58 4.70 -3.73
C VAL A 120 2.14 4.01 -2.45
N ASP A 121 1.85 2.72 -2.54
CA ASP A 121 1.74 1.79 -1.43
C ASP A 121 3.12 1.14 -1.21
N ILE A 122 3.69 1.33 -0.02
CA ILE A 122 5.01 0.81 0.34
C ILE A 122 4.79 -0.29 1.37
N GLU A 123 4.94 -1.55 0.94
CA GLU A 123 4.90 -2.69 1.85
C GLU A 123 6.23 -2.79 2.61
N LEU A 124 6.18 -2.71 3.95
CA LEU A 124 7.31 -2.92 4.83
C LEU A 124 7.62 -4.41 4.92
N LYS A 125 8.76 -4.82 4.38
CA LYS A 125 9.22 -6.21 4.36
C LYS A 125 10.42 -6.40 5.28
N GLY A 126 10.20 -7.10 6.38
CA GLY A 126 11.25 -7.48 7.35
C GLY A 126 11.49 -6.46 8.45
N VAL A 127 12.27 -6.88 9.44
CA VAL A 127 12.53 -6.14 10.68
C VAL A 127 13.37 -4.89 10.43
N GLY A 128 13.05 -3.78 11.12
CA GLY A 128 13.77 -2.51 11.08
C GLY A 128 13.38 -1.58 9.92
N THR A 129 12.46 -2.01 9.06
CA THR A 129 12.06 -1.29 7.85
C THR A 129 11.22 -0.04 8.16
N GLY A 130 10.33 -0.10 9.16
CA GLY A 130 9.37 0.95 9.49
C GLY A 130 10.05 2.28 9.81
N LYS A 131 11.03 2.28 10.71
CA LYS A 131 11.78 3.50 11.09
C LYS A 131 12.59 4.08 9.92
N LEU A 132 13.16 3.23 9.08
CA LEU A 132 13.93 3.67 7.91
C LEU A 132 13.02 4.30 6.84
N VAL A 133 11.87 3.68 6.56
CA VAL A 133 10.88 4.22 5.61
C VAL A 133 10.32 5.54 6.15
N ALA A 134 10.01 5.62 7.45
CA ALA A 134 9.60 6.86 8.10
C ALA A 134 10.62 8.00 7.93
N LEU A 135 11.91 7.72 8.14
CA LEU A 135 12.98 8.70 7.95
C LEU A 135 13.04 9.20 6.51
N LEU A 136 12.95 8.29 5.54
CA LEU A 136 12.95 8.62 4.12
C LEU A 136 11.73 9.47 3.76
N LEU A 137 10.53 9.07 4.16
CA LEU A 137 9.29 9.76 3.78
C LEU A 137 9.17 11.13 4.44
N ARG A 138 9.66 11.33 5.67
CA ARG A 138 9.78 12.69 6.27
C ARG A 138 10.58 13.64 5.38
N ARG A 139 11.64 13.15 4.72
CA ARG A 139 12.42 13.96 3.77
C ARG A 139 11.60 14.32 2.53
N TYR A 140 10.82 13.37 2.01
CA TYR A 140 9.92 13.62 0.86
C TYR A 140 8.78 14.59 1.19
N LEU A 141 8.19 14.51 2.39
CA LEU A 141 7.19 15.49 2.84
C LEU A 141 7.78 16.91 2.88
N LYS A 142 9.02 17.07 3.36
CA LYS A 142 9.73 18.38 3.32
C LYS A 142 9.99 18.88 1.89
N GLN A 143 10.00 17.99 0.90
CA GLN A 143 10.10 18.31 -0.53
C GLN A 143 8.72 18.51 -1.20
N GLY A 144 7.68 18.71 -0.40
CA GLY A 144 6.32 18.99 -0.85
C GLY A 144 5.60 17.78 -1.45
N TRP A 145 5.97 16.56 -1.05
CA TRP A 145 5.06 15.42 -1.23
C TRP A 145 3.96 15.50 -0.19
N LEU A 146 2.74 15.12 -0.57
CA LEU A 146 1.60 15.13 0.33
C LEU A 146 1.52 13.78 1.07
N PRO A 147 1.14 13.75 2.36
CA PRO A 147 1.02 12.49 3.10
C PRO A 147 0.13 11.45 2.41
N GLU A 148 -0.97 11.88 1.78
CA GLU A 148 -1.93 11.04 1.05
C GLU A 148 -1.41 10.47 -0.28
N THR A 149 -0.26 10.97 -0.76
CA THR A 149 0.47 10.34 -1.87
C THR A 149 1.00 8.96 -1.47
N PHE A 150 1.21 8.74 -0.18
CA PHE A 150 1.71 7.48 0.35
C PHE A 150 0.60 6.68 1.04
N LEU A 151 0.76 5.37 1.02
CA LEU A 151 0.17 4.42 1.95
C LEU A 151 1.32 3.50 2.39
N VAL A 152 1.40 3.18 3.67
CA VAL A 152 2.40 2.22 4.16
C VAL A 152 1.69 1.00 4.71
N THR A 153 2.07 -0.18 4.21
CA THR A 153 1.40 -1.43 4.53
C THR A 153 2.38 -2.47 5.05
N SER A 154 1.89 -3.46 5.81
CA SER A 154 2.70 -4.61 6.21
C SER A 154 1.84 -5.73 6.78
N PHE A 155 2.37 -6.94 6.77
CA PHE A 155 1.93 -8.04 7.64
C PHE A 155 2.50 -7.91 9.07
N ASN A 156 3.55 -7.11 9.27
CA ASN A 156 4.23 -6.96 10.56
C ASN A 156 3.72 -5.71 11.29
N PHE A 157 2.90 -5.93 12.32
CA PHE A 157 2.28 -4.86 13.10
C PHE A 157 3.30 -4.03 13.89
N TYR A 158 4.44 -4.61 14.28
CA TYR A 158 5.49 -3.87 14.97
C TYR A 158 6.15 -2.83 14.06
N GLU A 159 6.39 -3.19 12.79
CA GLU A 159 6.97 -2.27 11.80
C GLU A 159 5.98 -1.16 11.42
N LEU A 160 4.68 -1.48 11.36
CA LEU A 160 3.63 -0.47 11.18
C LEU A 160 3.54 0.48 12.37
N ASN A 161 3.62 -0.02 13.60
CA ASN A 161 3.63 0.82 14.79
C ASN A 161 4.87 1.74 14.81
N ASP A 162 6.06 1.17 14.60
CA ASP A 162 7.32 1.91 14.50
C ASP A 162 7.27 3.02 13.43
N PHE A 163 6.64 2.74 12.29
CA PHE A 163 6.43 3.73 11.24
C PHE A 163 5.42 4.80 11.67
N HIS A 164 4.26 4.40 12.21
CA HIS A 164 3.17 5.30 12.55
C HIS A 164 3.54 6.27 13.69
N GLU A 165 4.23 5.79 14.72
CA GLU A 165 4.77 6.65 15.78
C GLU A 165 5.72 7.72 15.23
N ALA A 166 6.50 7.37 14.20
CA ALA A 166 7.43 8.31 13.58
C ALA A 166 6.73 9.29 12.61
N VAL A 167 5.73 8.87 11.84
CA VAL A 167 5.10 9.74 10.82
C VAL A 167 3.57 9.55 10.79
N PRO A 168 2.86 9.97 11.85
CA PRO A 168 1.45 9.65 12.03
C PRO A 168 0.53 10.27 10.96
N GLN A 169 1.01 11.29 10.24
CA GLN A 169 0.26 11.91 9.14
C GLN A 169 0.18 11.05 7.88
N ILE A 170 1.07 10.08 7.68
CA ILE A 170 1.03 9.18 6.52
C ILE A 170 0.09 8.01 6.87
N PRO A 171 -0.93 7.72 6.04
CA PRO A 171 -1.85 6.64 6.33
C PRO A 171 -1.15 5.29 6.29
N ILE A 172 -1.51 4.42 7.23
CA ILE A 172 -1.09 3.02 7.23
C ILE A 172 -2.25 2.08 6.90
N GLY A 173 -1.91 0.89 6.41
CA GLY A 173 -2.86 -0.21 6.23
C GLY A 173 -2.29 -1.55 6.67
N ILE A 174 -3.15 -2.44 7.14
CA ILE A 174 -2.74 -3.75 7.64
C ILE A 174 -3.00 -4.82 6.59
N ILE A 175 -2.00 -5.62 6.26
CA ILE A 175 -2.15 -6.73 5.31
C ILE A 175 -2.51 -8.02 6.06
N PHE A 176 -3.47 -8.75 5.52
CA PHE A 176 -3.96 -10.00 6.08
C PHE A 176 -4.05 -11.08 4.99
N ASP A 177 -3.47 -12.26 5.26
CA ASP A 177 -3.61 -13.49 4.47
C ASP A 177 -4.63 -14.47 5.06
N ARG A 178 -5.11 -14.16 6.26
CA ARG A 178 -6.07 -14.92 7.08
C ARG A 178 -6.95 -13.92 7.80
N LEU A 179 -8.10 -14.35 8.31
CA LEU A 179 -9.02 -13.49 9.05
C LEU A 179 -8.80 -13.65 10.56
N PRO A 180 -8.06 -12.73 11.24
CA PRO A 180 -8.01 -12.75 12.70
C PRO A 180 -9.39 -12.44 13.27
N VAL A 181 -9.67 -12.90 14.49
CA VAL A 181 -10.97 -12.69 15.15
C VAL A 181 -11.30 -11.18 15.28
N ASP A 182 -10.30 -10.37 15.63
CA ASP A 182 -10.46 -8.95 15.96
C ASP A 182 -9.64 -8.00 15.04
N TYR A 183 -9.48 -8.36 13.77
CA TYR A 183 -8.70 -7.57 12.78
C TYR A 183 -9.07 -6.08 12.74
N THR A 184 -10.34 -5.74 12.97
CA THR A 184 -10.77 -4.35 12.97
C THR A 184 -10.43 -3.60 14.25
N LEU A 185 -10.33 -4.29 15.39
CA LEU A 185 -9.88 -3.68 16.65
C LEU A 185 -8.39 -3.37 16.56
N LEU A 186 -7.60 -4.33 16.08
CA LEU A 186 -6.18 -4.14 15.81
C LEU A 186 -5.93 -2.95 14.87
N ALA A 187 -6.74 -2.84 13.80
CA ALA A 187 -6.66 -1.70 12.90
C ALA A 187 -6.94 -0.37 13.59
N GLN A 188 -7.89 -0.31 14.53
CA GLN A 188 -8.15 0.89 15.31
C GLN A 188 -7.02 1.22 16.27
N GLU A 189 -6.47 0.22 16.98
CA GLU A 189 -5.37 0.39 17.94
C GLU A 189 -4.11 0.95 17.28
N LEU A 190 -3.80 0.50 16.06
CA LEU A 190 -2.67 0.99 15.28
C LEU A 190 -2.96 2.30 14.54
N GLY A 191 -4.18 2.83 14.58
CA GLY A 191 -4.57 4.01 13.79
C GLY A 191 -4.60 3.75 12.28
N ALA A 192 -4.78 2.50 11.86
CA ALA A 192 -4.83 2.14 10.46
C ALA A 192 -6.10 2.65 9.77
N GLN A 193 -5.95 3.09 8.51
CA GLN A 193 -7.05 3.62 7.70
C GLN A 193 -7.52 2.62 6.64
N ALA A 194 -6.79 1.52 6.48
CA ALA A 194 -7.08 0.49 5.49
C ALA A 194 -6.73 -0.91 6.00
N ILE A 195 -7.44 -1.91 5.48
CA ILE A 195 -7.05 -3.31 5.53
C ILE A 195 -6.88 -3.83 4.10
N ILE A 196 -5.81 -4.59 3.88
CA ILE A 196 -5.42 -5.16 2.60
C ILE A 196 -5.58 -6.67 2.74
N MET A 197 -6.71 -7.17 2.25
CA MET A 197 -7.19 -8.52 2.55
C MET A 197 -7.03 -9.44 1.34
N GLN A 198 -6.62 -10.69 1.59
CA GLN A 198 -6.66 -11.71 0.55
C GLN A 198 -8.09 -11.79 -0.01
N HIS A 199 -8.24 -11.66 -1.33
CA HIS A 199 -9.56 -11.40 -1.92
C HIS A 199 -10.60 -12.50 -1.66
N ALA A 200 -10.16 -13.73 -1.37
CA ALA A 200 -11.03 -14.87 -1.07
C ALA A 200 -11.70 -14.78 0.33
N LEU A 201 -11.13 -13.97 1.23
CA LEU A 201 -11.63 -13.76 2.59
C LEU A 201 -12.65 -12.63 2.68
N ILE A 202 -12.82 -11.85 1.61
CA ILE A 202 -13.73 -10.71 1.59
C ILE A 202 -15.16 -11.19 1.44
N ALA A 203 -15.95 -11.00 2.49
CA ALA A 203 -17.36 -11.33 2.58
C ALA A 203 -18.17 -10.09 3.03
N PRO A 204 -19.51 -10.08 2.85
CA PRO A 204 -20.36 -8.97 3.31
C PRO A 204 -20.14 -8.59 4.78
N SER A 205 -20.05 -9.57 5.67
CA SER A 205 -19.81 -9.34 7.11
C SER A 205 -18.46 -8.68 7.41
N LEU A 206 -17.43 -8.93 6.58
CA LEU A 206 -16.15 -8.24 6.70
C LEU A 206 -16.29 -6.77 6.30
N MET A 207 -16.98 -6.52 5.18
CA MET A 207 -17.21 -5.17 4.69
C MET A 207 -18.02 -4.33 5.69
N GLU A 208 -19.05 -4.91 6.31
CA GLU A 208 -19.85 -4.27 7.36
C GLU A 208 -19.00 -3.88 8.58
N ARG A 209 -18.17 -4.81 9.08
CA ARG A 209 -17.30 -4.55 10.24
C ARG A 209 -16.23 -3.50 9.94
N ALA A 210 -15.67 -3.51 8.74
CA ALA A 210 -14.70 -2.52 8.28
C ALA A 210 -15.34 -1.13 8.16
N ALA A 211 -16.53 -1.06 7.55
CA ALA A 211 -17.30 0.17 7.40
C ALA A 211 -17.68 0.80 8.75
N ALA A 212 -18.10 -0.02 9.73
CA ALA A 212 -18.42 0.44 11.08
C ALA A 212 -17.25 1.14 11.80
N ARG A 213 -16.01 1.00 11.29
CA ARG A 213 -14.79 1.60 11.83
C ARG A 213 -14.09 2.51 10.84
N ASN A 214 -14.77 2.90 9.76
CA ASN A 214 -14.24 3.76 8.70
C ASN A 214 -12.96 3.21 8.02
N LEU A 215 -12.79 1.88 8.00
CA LEU A 215 -11.67 1.24 7.34
C LEU A 215 -11.95 1.07 5.84
N ARG A 216 -10.99 1.48 5.01
CA ARG A 216 -10.96 1.10 3.59
C ARG A 216 -10.57 -0.37 3.47
N VAL A 217 -11.17 -1.09 2.52
CA VAL A 217 -10.85 -2.47 2.21
C VAL A 217 -10.27 -2.53 0.81
N TYR A 218 -9.02 -2.98 0.72
CA TYR A 218 -8.36 -3.30 -0.55
C TYR A 218 -8.16 -4.81 -0.65
N ALA A 219 -8.27 -5.35 -1.87
CA ALA A 219 -8.16 -6.78 -2.11
C ALA A 219 -6.89 -7.13 -2.86
N TRP A 220 -6.16 -8.17 -2.44
CA TRP A 220 -4.97 -8.69 -3.13
C TRP A 220 -5.03 -10.22 -3.33
N THR A 221 -4.31 -10.80 -4.29
CA THR A 221 -3.96 -10.22 -5.60
C THR A 221 -5.07 -10.59 -6.59
N VAL A 222 -5.69 -9.59 -7.22
CA VAL A 222 -6.90 -9.78 -8.03
C VAL A 222 -6.57 -9.71 -9.51
N ASN A 223 -6.44 -10.88 -10.16
CA ASN A 223 -6.03 -10.99 -11.57
C ASN A 223 -7.15 -11.36 -12.54
N LYS A 224 -8.36 -11.66 -12.03
CA LYS A 224 -9.52 -12.07 -12.84
C LYS A 224 -10.58 -10.96 -12.84
N VAL A 225 -11.01 -10.53 -14.03
CA VAL A 225 -12.07 -9.51 -14.21
C VAL A 225 -13.37 -9.91 -13.49
N MET A 226 -13.71 -11.19 -13.45
CA MET A 226 -14.89 -11.68 -12.71
C MET A 226 -14.75 -11.46 -11.20
N SER A 227 -13.56 -11.65 -10.62
CA SER A 227 -13.31 -11.34 -9.21
C SER A 227 -13.49 -9.86 -8.94
N VAL A 228 -13.00 -8.98 -9.82
CA VAL A 228 -13.21 -7.52 -9.71
C VAL A 228 -14.69 -7.17 -9.68
N LYS A 229 -15.50 -7.75 -10.57
CA LYS A 229 -16.96 -7.52 -10.59
C LYS A 229 -17.62 -7.90 -9.26
N ASN A 230 -17.23 -9.04 -8.68
CA ASN A 230 -17.79 -9.50 -7.40
C ASN A 230 -17.35 -8.60 -6.23
N LEU A 231 -16.08 -8.21 -6.17
CA LEU A 231 -15.54 -7.33 -5.13
C LEU A 231 -16.17 -5.93 -5.19
N ARG A 232 -16.41 -5.39 -6.39
CA ARG A 232 -17.13 -4.12 -6.57
C ARG A 232 -18.56 -4.19 -6.03
N LYS A 233 -19.26 -5.30 -6.23
CA LYS A 233 -20.61 -5.51 -5.65
C LYS A 233 -20.60 -5.54 -4.13
N LEU A 234 -19.51 -6.02 -3.53
CA LEU A 234 -19.31 -6.01 -2.07
C LEU A 234 -18.90 -4.63 -1.53
N GLY A 235 -18.59 -3.66 -2.39
CA GLY A 235 -18.18 -2.31 -1.98
C GLY A 235 -16.69 -2.17 -1.65
N VAL A 236 -15.85 -3.12 -2.07
CA VAL A 236 -14.39 -3.02 -1.97
C VAL A 236 -13.90 -1.77 -2.67
N GLN A 237 -13.03 -0.98 -2.02
CA GLN A 237 -12.61 0.32 -2.50
C GLN A 237 -11.34 0.29 -3.36
N GLY A 238 -10.58 -0.82 -3.35
CA GLY A 238 -9.39 -0.94 -4.18
C GLY A 238 -8.97 -2.38 -4.43
N ILE A 239 -8.23 -2.61 -5.52
CA ILE A 239 -7.66 -3.92 -5.85
C ILE A 239 -6.18 -3.79 -6.18
N VAL A 240 -5.38 -4.72 -5.67
CA VAL A 240 -3.98 -4.93 -6.03
C VAL A 240 -3.94 -6.00 -7.12
N THR A 241 -3.33 -5.70 -8.26
CA THR A 241 -3.35 -6.59 -9.44
C THR A 241 -2.01 -6.64 -10.16
N ASP A 242 -1.65 -7.82 -10.65
CA ASP A 242 -0.48 -8.00 -11.53
C ASP A 242 -0.76 -7.46 -12.95
N TYR A 243 -2.03 -7.44 -13.36
CA TYR A 243 -2.44 -7.12 -14.74
C TYR A 243 -3.31 -5.85 -14.79
N PRO A 244 -2.76 -4.66 -14.48
CA PRO A 244 -3.53 -3.42 -14.47
C PRO A 244 -4.17 -3.12 -15.84
N ASN A 245 -3.54 -3.55 -16.94
CA ASN A 245 -4.08 -3.41 -18.30
C ASN A 245 -5.43 -4.12 -18.54
N LYS A 246 -5.81 -5.08 -17.69
CA LYS A 246 -7.11 -5.77 -17.77
C LYS A 246 -8.17 -5.12 -16.87
N MET A 247 -7.76 -4.24 -15.96
CA MET A 247 -8.62 -3.68 -14.91
C MET A 247 -8.94 -2.21 -15.13
N ILE A 248 -8.06 -1.48 -15.82
CA ILE A 248 -8.24 -0.09 -16.22
C ILE A 248 -9.13 -0.04 -17.47
N LYS A 249 -10.02 0.94 -17.52
CA LYS A 249 -10.96 1.16 -18.62
C LYS A 249 -10.34 1.98 -19.74
#